data_AF-A0A850VDZ5-F1
#
_entry.id   AF-A0A850VDZ5-F1
#
_cell.length_a   1.000
_cell.length_b   1.000
_cell.length_c   1.000
_cell.angle_alpha   90.00
_cell.angle_beta   90.00
_cell.angle_gamma   90.00
#
_symmetry.space_group_name_H-M   'P 1'
#
loop_
_entity.id
_entity.type
_entity.pdbx_description
1 polymer ?
#
loop_
_entity_poly.entity_id
_entity_poly.type
_entity_poly.pdbx_seq_one_letter_code
_entity_poly.pdbx_strand_id
1 'polypeptide(L)'
;ASSQICGAPGDRSCSHASCGGALCRDSEGTRHCGGIGCAGALPISGRALNSAQNASQQLEVALGQLGVVAQKMQEVQELARGARSWAEEALGRSQAARSRAEKATAQLRDFIRRIKAFLAEEGADPGSIELVARQVLNISLPSSPAQIQELLSEMRESICQLEGVDAVLNSTAEGLAVAQDLLAQGQEARQRAEGIRDELAGTQEALEVARTQAMTAGRTLQSARDAIQVAENRARE
;
A
#
# COMPACT_ATOMS: atom_id res chain seq x y z
N ALA A 1 18.69 49.48 2.54
CA ALA A 1 19.00 49.10 3.93
C ALA A 1 18.70 47.62 4.08
N SER A 2 19.72 46.80 4.33
CA SER A 2 19.55 45.35 4.51
C SER A 2 18.76 45.10 5.80
N SER A 3 17.68 44.32 5.71
CA SER A 3 16.84 43.90 6.83
C SER A 3 17.47 42.76 7.64
N GLN A 4 18.78 42.82 7.88
CA GLN A 4 19.52 41.70 8.44
C GLN A 4 20.14 42.10 9.76
N ILE A 5 19.42 41.68 10.82
CA ILE A 5 19.83 41.64 12.22
C ILE A 5 20.11 43.02 12.81
N CYS A 6 19.19 43.46 13.66
CA CYS A 6 19.36 44.69 14.39
C CYS A 6 20.34 44.47 15.57
N GLY A 7 21.15 45.48 15.87
CA GLY A 7 21.94 45.59 17.11
C GLY A 7 22.17 47.07 17.39
N ALA A 8 21.81 47.54 18.59
CA ALA A 8 22.09 48.91 19.03
C ALA A 8 23.35 48.94 19.90
N PRO A 9 24.06 50.08 20.00
CA PRO A 9 25.09 50.24 21.02
C PRO A 9 24.50 49.96 22.41
N GLY A 10 25.29 49.32 23.27
CA GLY A 10 24.87 48.82 24.59
C GLY A 10 24.61 49.90 25.65
N ASP A 11 24.56 51.17 25.23
CA ASP A 11 24.43 52.36 26.07
C ASP A 11 22.96 52.77 26.33
N ARG A 12 21.99 52.12 25.68
CA ARG A 12 20.55 52.44 25.84
C ARG A 12 19.74 51.26 26.36
N SER A 13 18.73 51.58 27.19
CA SER A 13 17.74 50.59 27.65
C SER A 13 17.02 49.94 26.46
N CYS A 14 16.60 48.69 26.64
CA CYS A 14 15.96 47.93 25.58
C CYS A 14 14.68 48.59 25.04
N SER A 15 13.98 49.36 25.89
CA SER A 15 12.82 50.15 25.52
C SER A 15 13.14 51.29 24.54
N HIS A 16 14.37 51.82 24.55
CA HIS A 16 14.79 53.03 23.82
C HIS A 16 15.76 52.76 22.67
N ALA A 17 16.29 51.54 22.57
CA ALA A 17 17.17 51.13 21.49
C ALA A 17 16.37 50.89 20.19
N SER A 18 16.88 51.37 19.05
CA SER A 18 16.24 51.18 17.72
C SER A 18 15.99 49.71 17.37
N CYS A 19 16.81 48.80 17.94
CA CYS A 19 16.69 47.35 17.85
C CYS A 19 16.12 46.66 19.09
N GLY A 20 16.12 47.34 20.24
CA GLY A 20 15.84 46.70 21.53
C GLY A 20 14.43 46.10 21.56
N GLY A 21 14.36 44.78 21.78
CA GLY A 21 13.09 44.09 21.98
C GLY A 21 12.19 44.03 20.74
N ALA A 22 12.75 44.06 19.53
CA ALA A 22 11.96 43.83 18.32
C ALA A 22 11.15 42.52 18.44
N LEU A 23 9.82 42.64 18.40
CA LEU A 23 8.82 41.56 18.63
C LEU A 23 8.66 41.05 20.07
N CYS A 24 9.28 41.70 21.07
CA CYS A 24 9.15 41.34 22.48
C CYS A 24 8.61 42.53 23.27
N ARG A 25 7.31 42.44 23.61
CA ARG A 25 6.57 43.43 24.38
C ARG A 25 6.01 42.79 25.63
N ASP A 26 6.03 43.52 26.72
CA ASP A 26 5.38 43.11 27.96
C ASP A 26 3.85 43.28 27.87
N SER A 27 3.14 42.97 28.95
CA SER A 27 1.68 43.11 29.05
C SER A 27 1.18 44.54 28.86
N GLU A 28 2.03 45.54 29.06
CA GLU A 28 1.72 46.96 28.86
C GLU A 28 2.10 47.46 27.46
N GLY A 29 2.62 46.58 26.61
CA GLY A 29 3.03 46.90 25.25
C GLY A 29 4.42 47.55 25.14
N THR A 30 5.17 47.66 26.24
CA THR A 30 6.51 48.25 26.27
C THR A 30 7.54 47.24 25.79
N ARG A 31 8.53 47.70 25.00
CA ARG A 31 9.57 46.83 24.43
C ARG A 31 10.53 46.36 25.53
N HIS A 32 10.82 45.07 25.56
CA HIS A 32 11.80 44.46 26.47
C HIS A 32 12.70 43.46 25.75
N CYS A 33 13.88 43.20 26.32
CA CYS A 33 14.89 42.33 25.72
C CYS A 33 14.72 40.90 26.24
N GLY A 34 14.16 40.01 25.44
CA GLY A 34 14.07 38.58 25.80
C GLY A 34 13.15 38.32 27.00
N GLY A 35 13.00 37.06 27.39
CA GLY A 35 12.15 36.65 28.52
C GLY A 35 10.94 35.82 28.11
N ILE A 36 10.20 35.32 29.10
CA ILE A 36 9.01 34.48 28.88
C ILE A 36 7.95 35.32 28.14
N GLY A 37 7.34 34.75 27.08
CA GLY A 37 6.33 35.44 26.26
C GLY A 37 6.88 36.30 25.11
N CYS A 38 8.21 36.48 25.01
CA CYS A 38 8.86 37.20 23.92
C CYS A 38 8.72 36.43 22.59
N ALA A 39 8.21 37.09 21.54
CA ALA A 39 8.15 36.56 20.18
C ALA A 39 9.39 36.95 19.35
N GLY A 40 10.56 36.90 19.98
CA GLY A 40 11.84 37.22 19.34
C GLY A 40 12.38 36.07 18.47
N ALA A 41 13.45 36.33 17.75
CA ALA A 41 14.05 35.38 16.81
C ALA A 41 14.43 34.03 17.45
N LEU A 42 15.01 34.04 18.65
CA LEU A 42 15.43 32.82 19.37
C LEU A 42 14.26 31.91 19.81
N PRO A 43 13.22 32.39 20.52
CA PRO A 43 12.07 31.56 20.86
C PRO A 43 11.25 31.15 19.63
N ILE A 44 11.19 31.96 18.57
CA ILE A 44 10.57 31.57 17.29
C ILE A 44 11.36 30.44 16.64
N SER A 45 12.69 30.54 16.54
CA SER A 45 13.50 29.48 15.91
C SER A 45 13.44 28.17 16.70
N GLY A 46 13.40 28.23 18.03
CA GLY A 46 13.17 27.05 18.87
C GLY A 46 11.82 26.38 18.63
N ARG A 47 10.73 27.15 18.49
CA ARG A 47 9.42 26.60 18.12
C ARG A 47 9.43 26.01 16.71
N ALA A 48 10.00 26.71 15.73
CA ALA A 48 10.11 26.25 14.36
C ALA A 48 10.89 24.92 14.27
N LEU A 49 11.98 24.80 15.04
CA LEU A 49 12.77 23.56 15.10
C LEU A 49 11.95 22.39 15.69
N ASN A 50 11.26 22.60 16.82
CA ASN A 50 10.40 21.57 17.39
C ASN A 50 9.27 21.17 16.44
N SER A 51 8.66 22.13 15.75
CA SER A 51 7.64 21.85 14.73
C SER A 51 8.21 21.04 13.56
N ALA A 52 9.41 21.37 13.09
CA ALA A 52 10.10 20.63 12.03
C ALA A 52 10.45 19.20 12.46
N GLN A 53 10.89 18.99 13.70
CA GLN A 53 11.17 17.67 14.26
C GLN A 53 9.91 16.81 14.35
N ASN A 54 8.81 17.38 14.86
CA ASN A 54 7.52 16.70 14.91
C ASN A 54 7.02 16.32 13.50
N ALA A 55 7.12 17.24 12.53
CA ALA A 55 6.72 16.97 11.15
C ALA A 55 7.55 15.84 10.54
N SER A 56 8.88 15.84 10.75
CA SER A 56 9.77 14.77 10.28
C SER A 56 9.39 13.41 10.88
N GLN A 57 9.08 13.35 12.17
CA GLN A 57 8.68 12.10 12.82
C GLN A 57 7.33 11.57 12.30
N GLN A 58 6.35 12.45 12.08
CA GLN A 58 5.06 12.05 11.49
C GLN A 58 5.24 11.53 10.05
N LEU A 59 6.15 12.15 9.30
CA LEU A 59 6.46 11.77 7.93
C LEU A 59 7.11 10.38 7.84
N GLU A 60 8.07 10.08 8.73
CA GLU A 60 8.68 8.74 8.81
C GLU A 60 7.65 7.65 9.15
N VAL A 61 6.70 7.95 10.06
CA VAL A 61 5.60 7.01 10.35
C VAL A 61 4.73 6.77 9.12
N ALA A 62 4.37 7.82 8.38
CA ALA A 62 3.56 7.71 7.16
C ALA A 62 4.30 6.94 6.05
N LEU A 63 5.59 7.18 5.86
CA LEU A 63 6.44 6.45 4.91
C LEU A 63 6.53 4.95 5.28
N GLY A 64 6.66 4.63 6.56
CA GLY A 64 6.63 3.25 7.04
C GLY A 64 5.30 2.55 6.77
N GLN A 65 4.17 3.23 7.00
CA GLN A 65 2.84 2.69 6.69
C GLN A 65 2.64 2.44 5.19
N LEU A 66 3.11 3.34 4.33
CA LEU A 66 3.08 3.14 2.87
C LEU A 66 3.90 1.92 2.45
N GLY A 67 5.05 1.66 3.09
CA GLY A 67 5.84 0.45 2.87
C GLY A 67 5.07 -0.84 3.20
N VAL A 68 4.36 -0.86 4.33
CA VAL A 68 3.52 -2.01 4.73
C VAL A 68 2.39 -2.25 3.75
N VAL A 69 1.72 -1.19 3.29
CA VAL A 69 0.64 -1.30 2.29
C VAL A 69 1.18 -1.88 0.98
N ALA A 70 2.34 -1.40 0.51
CA ALA A 70 2.97 -1.92 -0.71
C ALA A 70 3.27 -3.42 -0.61
N GLN A 71 3.83 -3.88 0.52
CA GLN A 71 4.10 -5.29 0.75
C GLN A 71 2.83 -6.15 0.73
N LYS A 72 1.80 -5.74 1.49
CA LYS A 72 0.51 -6.45 1.50
C LYS A 72 -0.11 -6.55 0.13
N MET A 73 0.07 -5.53 -0.70
CA MET A 73 -0.50 -5.53 -2.03
C MET A 73 0.21 -6.50 -2.98
N GLN A 74 1.53 -6.66 -2.82
CA GLN A 74 2.27 -7.70 -3.52
C GLN A 74 1.78 -9.10 -3.14
N GLU A 75 1.51 -9.34 -1.84
CA GLU A 75 0.94 -10.60 -1.36
C GLU A 75 -0.44 -10.88 -1.98
N VAL A 76 -1.32 -9.88 -2.03
CA VAL A 76 -2.64 -9.98 -2.67
C VAL A 76 -2.51 -10.28 -4.17
N GLN A 77 -1.55 -9.66 -4.86
CA GLN A 77 -1.32 -9.89 -6.28
C GLN A 77 -0.90 -11.34 -6.57
N GLU A 78 -0.01 -11.90 -5.75
CA GLU A 78 0.40 -13.30 -5.88
C GLU A 78 -0.73 -14.27 -5.57
N LEU A 79 -1.53 -14.00 -4.54
CA LEU A 79 -2.72 -14.80 -4.21
C LEU A 79 -3.73 -14.79 -5.37
N ALA A 80 -3.99 -13.62 -5.96
CA ALA A 80 -4.90 -13.46 -7.10
C ALA A 80 -4.41 -14.22 -8.33
N ARG A 81 -3.10 -14.16 -8.63
CA ARG A 81 -2.47 -14.95 -9.71
C ARG A 81 -2.63 -16.45 -9.47
N GLY A 82 -2.39 -16.91 -8.24
CA GLY A 82 -2.57 -18.31 -7.86
C GLY A 82 -4.00 -18.79 -8.04
N ALA A 83 -4.99 -18.01 -7.56
CA ALA A 83 -6.41 -18.32 -7.70
C ALA A 83 -6.84 -18.41 -9.16
N ARG A 84 -6.36 -17.48 -10.01
CA ARG A 84 -6.61 -17.52 -11.45
C ARG A 84 -6.02 -18.76 -12.12
N SER A 85 -4.77 -19.10 -11.82
CA SER A 85 -4.13 -20.29 -12.37
C SER A 85 -4.90 -21.56 -11.98
N TRP A 86 -5.35 -21.65 -10.73
CA TRP A 86 -6.11 -22.79 -10.24
C TRP A 86 -7.47 -22.92 -10.94
N ALA A 87 -8.16 -21.79 -11.15
CA ALA A 87 -9.41 -21.74 -11.90
C ALA A 87 -9.25 -22.17 -13.36
N GLU A 88 -8.22 -21.67 -14.06
CA GLU A 88 -7.90 -22.07 -15.43
C GLU A 88 -7.62 -23.58 -15.54
N GLU A 89 -6.90 -24.15 -14.58
CA GLU A 89 -6.65 -25.59 -14.52
C GLU A 89 -7.94 -26.40 -14.30
N ALA A 90 -8.78 -26.00 -13.33
CA ALA A 90 -10.05 -26.66 -13.04
C ALA A 90 -11.00 -26.62 -14.24
N LEU A 91 -11.04 -25.49 -14.97
CA LEU A 91 -11.81 -25.35 -16.20
C LEU A 91 -11.29 -26.30 -17.28
N GLY A 92 -9.97 -26.36 -17.48
CA GLY A 92 -9.34 -27.28 -18.43
C GLY A 92 -9.65 -28.75 -18.13
N ARG A 93 -9.59 -29.14 -16.85
CA ARG A 93 -9.96 -30.50 -16.40
C ARG A 93 -11.43 -30.81 -16.70
N SER A 94 -12.33 -29.87 -16.43
CA SER A 94 -13.77 -30.02 -16.68
C SER A 94 -14.10 -30.13 -18.17
N GLN A 95 -13.45 -29.33 -19.02
CA GLN A 95 -13.62 -29.42 -20.47
C GLN A 95 -13.12 -30.77 -21.04
N ALA A 96 -11.98 -31.26 -20.53
CA ALA A 96 -11.47 -32.57 -20.90
C ALA A 96 -12.40 -33.71 -20.46
N ALA A 97 -12.94 -33.62 -19.23
CA ALA A 97 -13.93 -34.54 -18.71
C ALA A 97 -15.19 -34.56 -19.60
N ARG A 98 -15.77 -33.38 -19.90
CA ARG A 98 -16.93 -33.25 -20.81
C ARG A 98 -16.68 -33.91 -22.17
N SER A 99 -15.53 -33.63 -22.79
CA SER A 99 -15.17 -34.19 -24.10
C SER A 99 -15.09 -35.73 -24.07
N ARG A 100 -14.58 -36.31 -22.97
CA ARG A 100 -14.56 -37.77 -22.78
C ARG A 100 -15.98 -38.34 -22.65
N ALA A 101 -16.86 -37.70 -21.88
CA ALA A 101 -18.26 -38.13 -21.75
C ALA A 101 -19.03 -38.03 -23.07
N GLU A 102 -18.85 -36.95 -23.83
CA GLU A 102 -19.47 -36.78 -25.15
C GLU A 102 -19.02 -37.89 -26.12
N LYS A 103 -17.71 -38.20 -26.13
CA LYS A 103 -17.17 -39.31 -26.94
C LYS A 103 -17.74 -40.66 -26.53
N ALA A 104 -17.79 -40.95 -25.22
CA ALA A 104 -18.36 -42.19 -24.70
C ALA A 104 -19.86 -42.32 -25.05
N THR A 105 -20.61 -41.22 -24.96
CA THR A 105 -22.03 -41.17 -25.33
C THR A 105 -22.23 -41.41 -26.82
N ALA A 106 -21.38 -40.83 -27.67
CA ALA A 106 -21.42 -41.06 -29.11
C ALA A 106 -21.11 -42.52 -29.46
N GLN A 107 -20.10 -43.12 -28.82
CA GLN A 107 -19.76 -44.53 -28.99
C GLN A 107 -20.91 -45.45 -28.57
N LEU A 108 -21.57 -45.17 -27.44
CA LEU A 108 -22.72 -45.93 -26.97
C LEU A 108 -23.90 -45.84 -27.94
N ARG A 109 -24.19 -44.64 -28.46
CA ARG A 109 -25.25 -44.43 -29.47
C ARG A 109 -24.97 -45.21 -30.74
N ASP A 110 -23.72 -45.21 -31.21
CA ASP A 110 -23.33 -45.98 -32.40
C ASP A 110 -23.48 -47.49 -32.17
N PHE A 111 -23.04 -47.97 -31.01
CA PHE A 111 -23.17 -49.36 -30.63
C PHE A 111 -24.64 -49.82 -30.58
N ILE A 112 -25.54 -49.05 -29.96
CA ILE A 112 -26.99 -49.33 -29.95
C ILE A 112 -27.54 -49.37 -31.38
N ARG A 113 -27.09 -48.46 -32.26
CA ARG A 113 -27.51 -48.44 -33.67
C ARG A 113 -27.10 -49.73 -34.40
N ARG A 114 -25.89 -50.22 -34.17
CA ARG A 114 -25.41 -51.50 -34.75
C ARG A 114 -26.23 -52.70 -34.26
N ILE A 115 -26.56 -52.75 -32.97
CA ILE A 115 -27.46 -53.80 -32.44
C ILE A 115 -28.82 -53.74 -33.13
N LYS A 116 -29.42 -52.54 -33.26
CA LYS A 116 -30.72 -52.39 -33.92
C LYS A 116 -30.70 -52.80 -35.39
N ALA A 117 -29.64 -52.43 -36.12
CA ALA A 117 -29.48 -52.83 -37.52
C ALA A 117 -29.36 -54.34 -37.66
N PHE A 118 -28.54 -54.97 -36.80
CA PHE A 118 -28.38 -56.42 -36.77
C PHE A 118 -29.69 -57.15 -36.46
N LEU A 119 -30.47 -56.68 -35.48
CA LEU A 119 -31.76 -57.29 -35.14
C LEU A 119 -32.85 -57.09 -36.20
N ALA A 120 -32.69 -56.12 -37.10
CA ALA A 120 -33.64 -55.83 -38.18
C ALA A 120 -33.31 -56.56 -39.49
N GLU A 121 -32.14 -57.21 -39.58
CA GLU A 121 -31.73 -57.98 -40.75
C GLU A 121 -32.48 -59.34 -40.74
N GLU A 122 -33.35 -59.56 -41.73
CA GLU A 122 -34.21 -60.75 -41.81
C GLU A 122 -33.39 -62.04 -41.95
N GLY A 123 -33.61 -63.01 -41.04
CA GLY A 123 -33.20 -64.41 -41.23
C GLY A 123 -32.47 -65.13 -40.08
N ALA A 124 -32.59 -64.69 -38.82
CA ALA A 124 -31.90 -65.38 -37.72
C ALA A 124 -32.64 -66.67 -37.30
N ASP A 125 -32.13 -67.82 -37.76
CA ASP A 125 -32.47 -69.12 -37.17
C ASP A 125 -32.12 -69.14 -35.66
N PRO A 126 -32.70 -70.06 -34.86
CA PRO A 126 -32.48 -70.10 -33.41
C PRO A 126 -31.01 -70.09 -32.98
N GLY A 127 -30.10 -70.70 -33.77
CA GLY A 127 -28.67 -70.70 -33.51
C GLY A 127 -28.03 -69.32 -33.65
N SER A 128 -28.50 -68.52 -34.60
CA SER A 128 -28.09 -67.13 -34.79
C SER A 128 -28.52 -66.24 -33.61
N ILE A 129 -29.71 -66.48 -33.03
CA ILE A 129 -30.18 -65.78 -31.83
C ILE A 129 -29.33 -66.15 -30.59
N GLU A 130 -29.01 -67.44 -30.40
CA GLU A 130 -28.18 -67.88 -29.27
C GLU A 130 -26.75 -67.34 -29.35
N LEU A 131 -26.14 -67.35 -30.55
CA LEU A 131 -24.79 -66.83 -30.76
C LEU A 131 -24.71 -65.34 -30.42
N VAL A 132 -25.77 -64.60 -30.74
CA VAL A 132 -25.92 -63.17 -30.45
C VAL A 132 -26.16 -62.93 -28.97
N ALA A 133 -27.03 -63.71 -28.32
CA ALA A 133 -27.24 -63.61 -26.88
C ALA A 133 -25.92 -63.83 -26.12
N ARG A 134 -25.11 -64.81 -26.56
CA ARG A 134 -23.76 -65.04 -26.02
C ARG A 134 -22.80 -63.89 -26.33
N GLN A 135 -22.78 -63.36 -27.55
CA GLN A 135 -21.91 -62.21 -27.90
C GLN A 135 -22.31 -60.95 -27.12
N VAL A 136 -23.60 -60.67 -26.94
CA VAL A 136 -24.11 -59.55 -26.13
C VAL A 136 -23.74 -59.71 -24.65
N LEU A 137 -23.87 -60.91 -24.09
CA LEU A 137 -23.42 -61.21 -22.73
C LEU A 137 -21.91 -61.07 -22.54
N ASN A 138 -21.13 -61.30 -23.61
CA ASN A 138 -19.67 -61.19 -23.59
C ASN A 138 -19.15 -59.79 -23.94
N ILE A 139 -20.03 -58.83 -24.26
CA ILE A 139 -19.65 -57.44 -24.46
C ILE A 139 -19.31 -56.87 -23.09
N SER A 140 -18.02 -56.72 -22.85
CA SER A 140 -17.51 -55.85 -21.80
C SER A 140 -17.86 -54.41 -22.17
N LEU A 141 -18.88 -53.88 -21.50
CA LEU A 141 -19.13 -52.44 -21.54
C LEU A 141 -17.83 -51.74 -21.14
N PRO A 142 -17.40 -50.70 -21.88
CA PRO A 142 -16.12 -50.03 -21.63
C PRO A 142 -16.01 -49.44 -20.21
N SER A 143 -17.15 -49.28 -19.52
CA SER A 143 -17.24 -48.92 -18.10
C SER A 143 -18.56 -49.43 -17.53
N SER A 144 -18.62 -49.77 -16.24
CA SER A 144 -19.87 -50.20 -15.59
C SER A 144 -20.86 -49.02 -15.45
N PRO A 145 -22.17 -49.26 -15.34
CA PRO A 145 -23.15 -48.20 -15.08
C PRO A 145 -22.82 -47.36 -13.83
N ALA A 146 -22.24 -48.00 -12.81
CA ALA A 146 -21.77 -47.34 -11.59
C ALA A 146 -20.59 -46.38 -11.88
N GLN A 147 -19.59 -46.83 -12.65
CA GLN A 147 -18.46 -45.97 -13.07
C GLN A 147 -18.91 -44.78 -13.92
N ILE A 148 -19.93 -44.95 -14.78
CA ILE A 148 -20.49 -43.85 -15.58
C ILE A 148 -21.22 -42.85 -14.67
N GLN A 149 -22.00 -43.33 -13.68
CA GLN A 149 -22.64 -42.46 -12.69
C GLN A 149 -21.63 -41.70 -11.83
N GLU A 150 -20.57 -42.36 -11.40
CA GLU A 150 -19.49 -41.76 -10.62
C GLU A 150 -18.81 -40.65 -11.44
N LEU A 151 -18.47 -40.91 -12.70
CA LEU A 151 -17.88 -39.91 -13.60
C LEU A 151 -18.82 -38.72 -13.87
N LEU A 152 -20.13 -38.96 -14.00
CA LEU A 152 -21.13 -37.90 -14.15
C LEU A 152 -21.30 -37.08 -12.88
N SER A 153 -21.19 -37.71 -11.71
CA SER A 153 -21.17 -37.02 -10.41
C SER A 153 -19.94 -36.14 -10.28
N GLU A 154 -18.75 -36.67 -10.58
CA GLU A 154 -17.49 -35.90 -10.59
C GLU A 154 -17.55 -34.71 -11.56
N MET A 155 -18.15 -34.89 -12.75
CA MET A 155 -18.35 -33.78 -13.70
C MET A 155 -19.30 -32.72 -13.16
N ARG A 156 -20.43 -33.14 -12.58
CA ARG A 156 -21.41 -32.21 -12.00
C ARG A 156 -20.79 -31.44 -10.84
N GLU A 157 -20.05 -32.11 -9.97
CA GLU A 157 -19.37 -31.48 -8.84
C GLU A 157 -18.29 -30.52 -9.31
N SER A 158 -17.49 -30.90 -10.32
CA SER A 158 -16.49 -30.02 -10.93
C SER A 158 -17.12 -28.78 -11.59
N ILE A 159 -18.26 -28.93 -12.26
CA ILE A 159 -19.01 -27.80 -12.86
C ILE A 159 -19.59 -26.90 -11.78
N CYS A 160 -20.18 -27.46 -10.71
CA CYS A 160 -20.69 -26.68 -9.59
C CYS A 160 -19.57 -25.93 -8.85
N GLN A 161 -18.36 -26.48 -8.77
CA GLN A 161 -17.19 -25.77 -8.23
C GLN A 161 -16.69 -24.65 -9.15
N LEU A 162 -16.97 -24.72 -10.45
CA LEU A 162 -16.67 -23.66 -11.43
C LEU A 162 -17.75 -22.57 -11.47
N GLU A 163 -18.97 -22.87 -11.03
CA GLU A 163 -20.08 -21.94 -11.02
C GLU A 163 -19.80 -20.79 -10.02
N GLY A 164 -19.62 -19.58 -10.54
CA GLY A 164 -19.25 -18.40 -9.74
C GLY A 164 -17.75 -18.08 -9.70
N VAL A 165 -16.88 -18.94 -10.25
CA VAL A 165 -15.44 -18.65 -10.36
C VAL A 165 -15.20 -17.43 -11.24
N ASP A 166 -15.93 -17.27 -12.35
CA ASP A 166 -15.82 -16.09 -13.22
C ASP A 166 -16.17 -14.79 -12.49
N ALA A 167 -17.17 -14.82 -11.60
CA ALA A 167 -17.56 -13.67 -10.79
C ALA A 167 -16.47 -13.32 -9.75
N VAL A 168 -15.89 -14.33 -9.09
CA VAL A 168 -14.77 -14.15 -8.15
C VAL A 168 -13.54 -13.62 -8.88
N LEU A 169 -13.20 -14.15 -10.06
CA LEU A 169 -12.05 -13.71 -10.85
C LEU A 169 -12.22 -12.28 -11.36
N ASN A 170 -13.41 -11.91 -11.86
CA ASN A 170 -13.69 -10.53 -12.29
C ASN A 170 -13.62 -9.56 -11.12
N SER A 171 -14.27 -9.88 -10.00
CA SER A 171 -14.21 -9.05 -8.78
C SER A 171 -12.77 -8.90 -8.27
N THR A 172 -11.99 -9.98 -8.30
CA THR A 172 -10.57 -9.97 -7.93
C THR A 172 -9.74 -9.12 -8.89
N ALA A 173 -10.01 -9.19 -10.19
CA ALA A 173 -9.30 -8.40 -11.21
C ALA A 173 -9.60 -6.91 -11.08
N GLU A 174 -10.86 -6.54 -10.85
CA GLU A 174 -11.27 -5.16 -10.61
C GLU A 174 -10.65 -4.61 -9.32
N GLY A 175 -10.72 -5.40 -8.23
CA GLY A 175 -10.08 -5.06 -6.97
C GLY A 175 -8.56 -4.89 -7.09
N LEU A 176 -7.90 -5.74 -7.88
CA LEU A 176 -6.46 -5.62 -8.13
C LEU A 176 -6.11 -4.38 -8.94
N ALA A 177 -6.93 -4.01 -9.93
CA ALA A 177 -6.73 -2.79 -10.72
C ALA A 177 -6.84 -1.54 -9.84
N VAL A 178 -7.87 -1.47 -8.98
CA VAL A 178 -8.04 -0.38 -8.01
C VAL A 178 -6.86 -0.34 -7.04
N ALA A 179 -6.43 -1.49 -6.52
CA ALA A 179 -5.29 -1.58 -5.64
C ALA A 179 -4.01 -1.06 -6.33
N GLN A 180 -3.74 -1.47 -7.56
CA GLN A 180 -2.59 -1.03 -8.37
C GLN A 180 -2.55 0.48 -8.55
N ASP A 181 -3.69 1.08 -8.84
CA ASP A 181 -3.82 2.54 -8.93
C ASP A 181 -3.51 3.21 -7.59
N LEU A 182 -4.07 2.70 -6.49
CA LEU A 182 -3.78 3.20 -5.13
C LEU A 182 -2.31 3.06 -4.74
N LEU A 183 -1.63 2.00 -5.16
CA LEU A 183 -0.19 1.84 -4.94
C LEU A 183 0.62 2.86 -5.73
N ALA A 184 0.25 3.13 -6.98
CA ALA A 184 0.92 4.15 -7.79
C ALA A 184 0.76 5.54 -7.16
N GLN A 185 -0.46 5.89 -6.75
CA GLN A 185 -0.73 7.12 -6.00
C GLN A 185 0.07 7.18 -4.69
N GLY A 186 0.15 6.07 -3.96
CA GLY A 186 0.93 5.95 -2.73
C GLY A 186 2.44 6.10 -2.94
N GLN A 187 2.98 5.57 -4.04
CA GLN A 187 4.39 5.73 -4.41
C GLN A 187 4.72 7.18 -4.77
N GLU A 188 3.84 7.84 -5.52
CA GLU A 188 3.99 9.26 -5.83
C GLU A 188 3.91 10.13 -4.57
N ALA A 189 2.95 9.84 -3.68
CA ALA A 189 2.85 10.49 -2.37
C ALA A 189 4.10 10.27 -1.52
N ARG A 190 4.66 9.05 -1.54
CA ARG A 190 5.94 8.73 -0.89
C ARG A 190 7.09 9.54 -1.47
N GLN A 191 7.22 9.65 -2.78
CA GLN A 191 8.31 10.41 -3.40
C GLN A 191 8.23 11.89 -3.05
N ARG A 192 7.01 12.45 -3.02
CA ARG A 192 6.79 13.82 -2.52
C ARG A 192 7.17 13.96 -1.04
N ALA A 193 6.77 12.99 -0.22
CA ALA A 193 7.11 12.96 1.21
C ALA A 193 8.62 12.88 1.44
N GLU A 194 9.34 12.03 0.70
CA GLU A 194 10.80 11.95 0.78
C GLU A 194 11.47 13.30 0.42
N GLY A 195 10.98 14.00 -0.62
CA GLY A 195 11.44 15.35 -0.94
C GLY A 195 11.20 16.37 0.18
N ILE A 196 10.01 16.35 0.79
CA ILE A 196 9.69 17.22 1.94
C ILE A 196 10.57 16.88 3.15
N ARG A 197 10.89 15.61 3.37
CA ARG A 197 11.79 15.18 4.45
C ARG A 197 13.19 15.78 4.26
N ASP A 198 13.71 15.72 3.04
CA ASP A 198 15.05 16.22 2.74
C ASP A 198 15.11 17.76 2.89
N GLU A 199 14.05 18.47 2.47
CA GLU A 199 13.89 19.91 2.74
C GLU A 199 13.82 20.19 4.25
N LEU A 200 13.02 19.43 4.99
CA LEU A 200 12.89 19.56 6.44
C LEU A 200 14.24 19.34 7.14
N ALA A 201 15.02 18.35 6.73
CA ALA A 201 16.35 18.10 7.27
C ALA A 201 17.26 19.33 7.09
N GLY A 202 17.28 19.93 5.90
CA GLY A 202 18.02 21.18 5.65
C GLY A 202 17.52 22.35 6.50
N THR A 203 16.20 22.50 6.68
CA THR A 203 15.65 23.56 7.55
C THR A 203 16.00 23.38 9.01
N GLN A 204 16.01 22.13 9.51
CA GLN A 204 16.41 21.83 10.90
C GLN A 204 17.87 22.18 11.14
N GLU A 205 18.77 21.83 10.21
CA GLU A 205 20.18 22.18 10.29
C GLU A 205 20.37 23.70 10.32
N ALA A 206 19.71 24.43 9.40
CA ALA A 206 19.76 25.88 9.36
C ALA A 206 19.21 26.53 10.66
N LEU A 207 18.13 25.98 11.22
CA LEU A 207 17.54 26.46 12.47
C LEU A 207 18.45 26.21 13.67
N GLU A 208 19.15 25.08 13.73
CA GLU A 208 20.12 24.82 14.80
C GLU A 208 21.34 25.74 14.71
N VAL A 209 21.87 25.98 13.51
CA VAL A 209 22.94 26.97 13.31
C VAL A 209 22.47 28.37 13.73
N ALA A 210 21.28 28.79 13.33
CA ALA A 210 20.74 30.08 13.73
C ALA A 210 20.54 30.18 15.25
N ARG A 211 20.06 29.11 15.89
CA ARG A 211 19.86 29.05 17.35
C ARG A 211 21.17 29.15 18.11
N THR A 212 22.20 28.40 17.70
CA THR A 212 23.53 28.44 18.34
C THR A 212 24.19 29.80 18.19
N GLN A 213 24.11 30.42 17.01
CA GLN A 213 24.59 31.78 16.79
C GLN A 213 23.85 32.81 17.66
N ALA A 214 22.52 32.71 17.74
CA ALA A 214 21.72 33.61 18.58
C ALA A 214 22.04 33.46 20.07
N MET A 215 22.25 32.24 20.57
CA MET A 215 22.70 32.03 21.96
C MET A 215 24.09 32.61 22.22
N THR A 216 25.03 32.43 21.29
CA THR A 216 26.38 33.00 21.40
C THR A 216 26.34 34.52 21.43
N ALA A 217 25.60 35.15 20.50
CA ALA A 217 25.41 36.60 20.49
C ALA A 217 24.77 37.10 21.80
N GLY A 218 23.78 36.37 22.33
CA GLY A 218 23.18 36.68 23.63
C GLY A 218 24.18 36.67 24.79
N ARG A 219 25.09 35.67 24.83
CA ARG A 219 26.17 35.62 25.83
C ARG A 219 27.15 36.77 25.69
N THR A 220 27.60 37.06 24.46
CA THR A 220 28.53 38.17 24.19
C THR A 220 27.93 39.53 24.59
N LEU A 221 26.64 39.75 24.30
CA LEU A 221 25.93 40.96 24.72
C LEU A 221 25.85 41.07 26.25
N GLN A 222 25.61 39.96 26.95
CA GLN A 222 25.59 39.97 28.42
C GLN A 222 26.96 40.35 28.98
N SER A 223 28.03 39.72 28.50
CA SER A 223 29.39 40.07 28.92
C SER A 223 29.76 41.52 28.62
N ALA A 224 29.34 42.06 27.48
CA ALA A 224 29.57 43.46 27.13
C ALA A 224 28.82 44.42 28.09
N ARG A 225 27.57 44.09 28.46
CA ARG A 225 26.82 44.86 29.47
C ARG A 225 27.51 44.86 30.82
N ASP A 226 27.96 43.70 31.29
CA ASP A 226 28.66 43.58 32.56
C ASP A 226 29.95 44.42 32.57
N ALA A 227 30.70 44.41 31.46
CA ALA A 227 31.92 45.21 31.30
C ALA A 227 31.64 46.73 31.29
N ILE A 228 30.58 47.17 30.60
CA ILE A 228 30.14 48.58 30.59
C ILE A 228 29.77 49.02 32.02
N GLN A 229 28.98 48.21 32.74
CA GLN A 229 28.59 48.52 34.11
C GLN A 229 29.80 48.70 35.04
N VAL A 230 30.82 47.84 34.89
CA VAL A 230 32.08 47.97 35.64
C VAL A 230 32.81 49.28 35.29
N ALA A 231 32.87 49.63 34.01
CA ALA A 231 33.52 50.87 33.56
C ALA A 231 32.78 52.13 34.06
N GLU A 232 31.44 52.12 34.01
CA GLU A 232 30.62 53.23 34.51
C GLU A 232 30.77 53.43 36.03
N ASN A 233 30.81 52.35 36.80
CA ASN A 233 31.02 52.43 38.24
C ASN A 233 32.39 53.06 38.56
N ARG A 234 33.45 52.67 37.84
CA ARG A 234 34.79 53.25 37.99
C ARG A 234 34.87 54.72 37.57
N ALA A 235 34.06 55.16 36.61
CA ALA A 235 34.04 56.55 36.18
C ALA A 235 33.29 57.49 37.15
N ARG A 236 32.56 56.93 38.12
CA ARG A 236 31.82 57.67 39.15
C ARG A 236 32.58 57.77 40.49
N GLU A 237 33.69 57.05 40.63
CA GLU A 237 34.65 57.15 41.74
C GLU A 237 35.68 58.24 41.46
#